data_AF-A0A969QQG1-F1
#
_entry.id   AF-A0A969QQG1-F1
#
_cell.length_a   1.000
_cell.length_b   1.000
_cell.length_c   1.000
_cell.angle_alpha   90.00
_cell.angle_beta   90.00
_cell.angle_gamma   90.00
#
_symmetry.space_group_name_H-M   'P 1'
#
loop_
_entity.id
_entity.type
_entity.pdbx_description
1 polymer ?
#
loop_
_entity_poly.entity_id
_entity_poly.type
_entity_poly.pdbx_seq_one_letter_code
_entity_poly.pdbx_strand_id
1 'polypeptide(L)'
;MQQTQDLKYEVFKKSLLEYLFFGIESDELSKRIRRVLAAQLETLYVSYDDKSIDEALLLRTVKRLAEGLTADRNGELSGLFGFLSLQKNPLILVILLLKLTLICRYAKTHIEVCIANVVKCYEGYQEEDCVWVIQFLELFTIISTIYSENVEYSLVNMQDPTESQHLRADVEAHRIFSLQRYVASRLR
;
A
#
# COMPACT_ATOMS: atom_id res chain seq x y z
N MET A 1 -1.11 19.29 -1.94
CA MET A 1 -1.24 18.95 -0.51
C MET A 1 -1.53 20.22 0.28
N GLN A 2 -2.77 20.72 0.25
CA GLN A 2 -3.14 22.01 0.89
C GLN A 2 -4.21 21.86 1.99
N GLN A 3 -4.69 20.64 2.26
CA GLN A 3 -5.82 20.39 3.19
C GLN A 3 -5.41 20.02 4.62
N THR A 4 -4.11 20.02 4.95
CA THR A 4 -3.60 19.65 6.29
C THR A 4 -2.92 20.78 7.06
N GLN A 5 -2.87 22.00 6.49
CA GLN A 5 -2.39 23.15 7.25
C GLN A 5 -3.35 23.37 8.44
N ASP A 6 -2.79 23.32 9.66
CA ASP A 6 -3.48 23.45 10.95
C ASP A 6 -4.27 22.24 11.49
N LEU A 7 -4.15 21.07 10.87
CA LEU A 7 -4.73 19.85 11.46
C LEU A 7 -3.89 19.37 12.64
N LYS A 8 -4.48 19.32 13.85
CA LYS A 8 -3.86 18.71 15.02
C LYS A 8 -3.52 17.24 14.75
N TYR A 9 -2.35 16.80 15.22
CA TYR A 9 -1.87 15.45 14.99
C TYR A 9 -2.82 14.37 15.52
N GLU A 10 -3.46 14.57 16.67
CA GLU A 10 -4.45 13.62 17.21
C GLU A 10 -5.63 13.40 16.23
N VAL A 11 -6.13 14.48 15.63
CA VAL A 11 -7.22 14.41 14.65
C VAL A 11 -6.74 13.72 13.38
N PHE A 12 -5.53 14.03 12.93
CA PHE A 12 -4.91 13.34 11.81
C PHE A 12 -4.83 11.82 12.04
N LYS A 13 -4.42 11.36 13.23
CA LYS A 13 -4.35 9.92 13.55
C LYS A 13 -5.69 9.22 13.35
N LYS A 14 -6.79 9.85 13.77
CA LYS A 14 -8.16 9.33 13.59
C LYS A 14 -8.55 9.28 12.12
N SER A 15 -8.34 10.38 11.39
CA SER A 15 -8.64 10.46 9.95
C SER A 15 -7.79 9.49 9.11
N LEU A 16 -6.53 9.27 9.48
CA LEU A 16 -5.66 8.30 8.85
C LEU A 16 -6.21 6.88 9.02
N LEU A 17 -6.65 6.51 10.22
CA LEU A 17 -7.25 5.20 10.47
C LEU A 17 -8.54 5.02 9.67
N GLU A 18 -9.40 6.04 9.61
CA GLU A 18 -10.63 6.00 8.80
C GLU A 18 -10.32 5.82 7.31
N TYR A 19 -9.36 6.58 6.78
CA TYR A 19 -8.92 6.47 5.40
C TYR A 19 -8.38 5.06 5.08
N LEU A 20 -7.56 4.49 5.96
CA LEU A 20 -6.97 3.16 5.77
C LEU A 20 -8.06 2.09 5.61
N PHE A 21 -9.16 2.19 6.37
CA PHE A 21 -10.25 1.22 6.33
C PHE A 21 -11.44 1.63 5.44
N PHE A 22 -11.42 2.83 4.85
CA PHE A 22 -12.46 3.25 3.90
C PHE A 22 -12.53 2.28 2.71
N GLY A 23 -13.71 1.71 2.44
CA GLY A 23 -13.91 0.75 1.34
C GLY A 23 -13.36 -0.65 1.60
N ILE A 24 -12.85 -0.96 2.81
CA ILE A 24 -12.58 -2.33 3.25
C ILE A 24 -13.84 -2.87 3.93
N GLU A 25 -14.26 -4.08 3.57
CA GLU A 25 -15.42 -4.74 4.20
C GLU A 25 -15.21 -4.90 5.71
N SER A 26 -16.25 -4.66 6.51
CA SER A 26 -16.19 -4.71 7.97
C SER A 26 -16.37 -6.13 8.53
N ASP A 27 -15.48 -7.04 8.13
CA ASP A 27 -15.38 -8.39 8.69
C ASP A 27 -14.57 -8.43 10.01
N GLU A 28 -14.49 -9.60 10.64
CA GLU A 28 -13.76 -9.75 11.91
C GLU A 28 -12.24 -9.55 11.78
N LEU A 29 -11.68 -9.92 10.62
CA LEU A 29 -10.27 -9.75 10.30
C LEU A 29 -9.93 -8.26 10.24
N SER A 30 -10.64 -7.48 9.41
CA SER A 30 -10.44 -6.03 9.27
C SER A 30 -10.67 -5.29 10.58
N LYS A 31 -11.69 -5.66 11.38
CA LYS A 31 -11.90 -5.08 12.73
C LYS A 31 -10.74 -5.35 13.66
N ARG A 32 -10.11 -6.54 13.59
CA ARG A 32 -8.94 -6.87 14.40
C ARG A 32 -7.71 -6.07 13.97
N ILE A 33 -7.43 -5.99 12.67
CA ILE A 33 -6.34 -5.14 12.16
C ILE A 33 -6.57 -3.68 12.58
N ARG A 34 -7.80 -3.17 12.40
CA ARG A 34 -8.15 -1.79 12.75
C ARG A 34 -7.88 -1.49 14.22
N ARG A 35 -8.23 -2.42 15.13
CA ARG A 35 -7.94 -2.28 16.56
C ARG A 35 -6.45 -2.24 16.86
N VAL A 36 -5.66 -3.10 16.24
CA VAL A 36 -4.19 -3.11 16.43
C VAL A 36 -3.57 -1.80 15.94
N LEU A 37 -3.95 -1.33 14.74
CA LEU A 37 -3.45 -0.07 14.19
C LEU A 37 -3.95 1.15 14.97
N ALA A 38 -5.18 1.11 15.51
CA ALA A 38 -5.70 2.16 16.39
C ALA A 38 -4.85 2.30 17.65
N ALA A 39 -4.58 1.18 18.35
CA ALA A 39 -3.73 1.17 19.54
C ALA A 39 -2.29 1.62 19.24
N GLN A 40 -1.75 1.20 18.10
CA GLN A 40 -0.44 1.67 17.64
C GLN A 40 -0.44 3.19 17.42
N LEU A 41 -1.47 3.74 16.76
CA LEU A 41 -1.57 5.19 16.51
C LEU A 41 -1.78 5.98 17.80
N GLU A 42 -2.62 5.50 18.72
CA GLU A 42 -2.92 6.16 19.99
C GLU A 42 -1.64 6.48 20.78
N THR A 43 -0.71 5.52 20.84
CA THR A 43 0.57 5.67 21.55
C THR A 43 1.67 6.32 20.72
N LEU A 44 1.46 6.52 19.42
CA LEU A 44 2.48 7.04 18.52
C LEU A 44 2.61 8.55 18.68
N TYR A 45 3.83 8.99 19.03
CA TYR A 45 4.24 10.40 19.11
C TYR A 45 3.27 11.30 19.91
N VAL A 46 2.73 10.81 21.03
CA VAL A 46 1.74 11.51 21.88
C VAL A 46 2.15 12.96 22.22
N SER A 47 3.44 13.23 22.41
CA SER A 47 3.95 14.59 22.66
C SER A 47 3.74 15.60 21.50
N TYR A 48 3.23 15.13 20.36
CA TYR A 48 2.89 15.92 19.19
C TYR A 48 1.38 16.06 18.97
N ASP A 49 0.52 15.46 19.81
CA ASP A 49 -0.94 15.38 19.58
C ASP A 49 -1.61 16.75 19.41
N ASP A 50 -1.18 17.74 20.20
CA ASP A 50 -1.66 19.13 20.10
C ASP A 50 -0.94 19.98 19.05
N LYS A 51 0.07 19.45 18.38
CA LYS A 51 0.82 20.16 17.34
C LYS A 51 0.17 19.95 15.97
N SER A 52 0.29 20.95 15.11
CA SER A 52 -0.08 20.82 13.70
C SER A 52 0.79 19.76 13.03
N ILE A 53 0.18 18.93 12.19
CA ILE A 53 0.92 17.97 11.38
C ILE A 53 1.77 18.67 10.32
N ASP A 54 3.00 18.22 10.17
CA ASP A 54 3.90 18.58 9.07
C ASP A 54 4.28 17.34 8.24
N GLU A 55 4.98 17.57 7.12
CA GLU A 55 5.41 16.49 6.22
C GLU A 55 6.36 15.49 6.91
N ALA A 56 7.17 15.95 7.87
CA ALA A 56 8.12 15.11 8.58
C ALA A 56 7.41 14.16 9.56
N LEU A 57 6.42 14.67 10.31
CA LEU A 57 5.59 13.90 11.22
C LEU A 57 4.68 12.94 10.46
N LEU A 58 4.14 13.37 9.31
CA LEU A 58 3.43 12.49 8.38
C LEU A 58 4.32 11.32 7.95
N LEU A 59 5.52 11.61 7.42
CA LEU A 59 6.45 10.58 6.96
C LEU A 59 6.84 9.63 8.08
N ARG A 60 7.17 10.14 9.28
CA ARG A 60 7.48 9.30 10.45
C ARG A 60 6.31 8.40 10.83
N THR A 61 5.09 8.95 10.80
CA THR A 61 3.87 8.19 11.13
C THR A 61 3.64 7.05 10.13
N VAL A 62 3.71 7.35 8.84
CA VAL A 62 3.53 6.35 7.78
C VAL A 62 4.61 5.27 7.83
N LYS A 63 5.88 5.64 8.08
CA LYS A 63 6.98 4.67 8.26
C LYS A 63 6.69 3.70 9.41
N ARG A 64 6.21 4.21 10.55
CA ARG A 64 5.90 3.39 11.73
C ARG A 64 4.72 2.46 11.48
N LEU A 65 3.70 2.90 10.75
CA LEU A 65 2.60 2.04 10.35
C LEU A 65 3.04 0.95 9.38
N ALA A 66 3.90 1.28 8.41
CA ALA A 66 4.47 0.29 7.50
C ALA A 66 5.25 -0.80 8.26
N GLU A 67 6.12 -0.40 9.19
CA GLU A 67 6.86 -1.34 10.06
C GLU A 67 5.87 -2.22 10.87
N GLY A 68 4.84 -1.61 11.47
CA GLY A 68 3.81 -2.32 12.23
C GLY A 68 2.91 -3.26 11.41
N LEU A 69 2.89 -3.11 10.09
CA LEU A 69 2.19 -3.99 9.15
C LEU A 69 3.09 -5.06 8.54
N THR A 70 4.41 -4.88 8.62
CA THR A 70 5.40 -5.71 7.91
C THR A 70 6.52 -6.11 8.85
N ALA A 71 7.71 -5.56 8.66
CA ALA A 71 8.91 -5.79 9.44
C ALA A 71 9.52 -4.46 9.90
N ASP A 72 10.19 -4.48 11.05
CA ASP A 72 10.96 -3.34 11.51
C ASP A 72 12.32 -3.22 10.79
N ARG A 73 13.13 -2.23 11.22
CA ARG A 73 14.47 -2.00 10.64
C ARG A 73 15.49 -3.09 10.98
N ASN A 74 15.26 -3.85 12.03
CA ASN A 74 16.12 -4.94 12.47
C ASN A 74 15.77 -6.24 11.74
N GLY A 75 14.70 -6.24 10.93
CA GLY A 75 14.20 -7.45 10.26
C GLY A 75 13.33 -8.30 11.17
N GLU A 76 12.76 -7.75 12.24
CA GLU A 76 11.76 -8.45 13.04
C GLU A 76 10.38 -8.24 12.42
N LEU A 77 9.68 -9.35 12.14
CA LEU A 77 8.30 -9.30 11.66
C LEU A 77 7.39 -8.75 12.75
N SER A 78 6.54 -7.80 12.39
CA SER A 78 5.50 -7.32 13.30
C SER A 78 4.53 -8.44 13.68
N GLY A 79 4.01 -8.38 14.90
CA GLY A 79 2.99 -9.34 15.34
C GLY A 79 1.72 -9.31 14.46
N LEU A 80 1.42 -8.18 13.82
CA LEU A 80 0.32 -8.06 12.88
C LEU A 80 0.64 -8.79 11.55
N PHE A 81 1.87 -8.68 11.05
CA PHE A 81 2.30 -9.46 9.88
C PHE A 81 2.22 -10.96 10.14
N GLY A 82 2.74 -11.42 11.28
CA GLY A 82 2.63 -12.84 11.68
C GLY A 82 1.17 -13.29 11.88
N PHE A 83 0.29 -12.42 12.36
CA PHE A 83 -1.15 -12.73 12.42
C PHE A 83 -1.77 -12.84 11.02
N LEU A 84 -1.38 -11.97 10.10
CA LEU A 84 -1.88 -11.95 8.73
C LEU A 84 -1.36 -13.12 7.90
N SER A 85 -0.16 -13.61 8.16
CA SER A 85 0.40 -14.79 7.47
C SER A 85 -0.36 -16.08 7.76
N LEU A 86 -1.12 -16.12 8.86
CA LEU A 86 -2.03 -17.22 9.18
C LEU A 86 -3.38 -17.12 8.45
N GLN A 87 -3.67 -15.99 7.79
CA GLN A 87 -4.91 -15.77 7.05
C GLN A 87 -4.76 -16.20 5.59
N LYS A 88 -5.85 -16.53 4.90
CA LYS A 88 -5.78 -17.04 3.52
C LYS A 88 -5.47 -15.98 2.46
N ASN A 89 -5.75 -14.70 2.73
CA ASN A 89 -5.71 -13.66 1.69
C ASN A 89 -4.86 -12.46 2.15
N PRO A 90 -3.70 -12.19 1.50
CA PRO A 90 -2.84 -11.06 1.82
C PRO A 90 -3.34 -9.72 1.25
N LEU A 91 -4.43 -9.70 0.48
CA LEU A 91 -4.91 -8.51 -0.23
C LEU A 91 -5.17 -7.31 0.68
N ILE A 92 -5.71 -7.53 1.90
CA ILE A 92 -5.94 -6.44 2.85
C ILE A 92 -4.62 -5.76 3.24
N LEU A 93 -3.55 -6.55 3.48
CA LEU A 93 -2.23 -6.00 3.78
C LEU A 93 -1.70 -5.16 2.61
N VAL A 94 -1.80 -5.70 1.39
CA VAL A 94 -1.36 -5.00 0.17
C VAL A 94 -2.11 -3.68 -0.02
N ILE A 95 -3.44 -3.67 0.17
CA ILE A 95 -4.26 -2.46 0.06
C ILE A 95 -3.86 -1.41 1.12
N LEU A 96 -3.60 -1.84 2.36
CA LEU A 96 -3.16 -0.93 3.42
C LEU A 96 -1.79 -0.31 3.10
N LEU A 97 -0.82 -1.10 2.66
CA LEU A 97 0.51 -0.60 2.25
C LEU A 97 0.43 0.34 1.04
N LEU A 98 -0.43 0.04 0.07
CA LEU A 98 -0.70 0.94 -1.05
C LEU A 98 -1.27 2.26 -0.55
N LYS A 99 -2.30 2.23 0.29
CA LYS A 99 -2.92 3.43 0.85
C LYS A 99 -1.91 4.31 1.61
N LEU A 100 -1.00 3.71 2.36
CA LEU A 100 0.11 4.41 3.01
C LEU A 100 1.03 5.11 1.99
N THR A 101 1.35 4.42 0.88
CA THR A 101 2.15 4.97 -0.22
C THR A 101 1.45 6.16 -0.88
N LEU A 102 0.14 6.10 -1.06
CA LEU A 102 -0.66 7.16 -1.66
C LEU A 102 -0.75 8.43 -0.80
N ILE A 103 -0.82 8.28 0.53
CA ILE A 103 -0.84 9.44 1.44
C ILE A 103 0.52 10.13 1.48
N CYS A 104 1.61 9.36 1.49
CA CYS A 104 2.96 9.89 1.62
C CYS A 104 3.89 9.27 0.59
N ARG A 105 4.09 9.96 -0.54
CA ARG A 105 4.99 9.51 -1.62
C ARG A 105 6.40 9.19 -1.14
N TYR A 106 6.90 9.95 -0.16
CA TYR A 106 8.23 9.75 0.44
C TYR A 106 8.35 8.45 1.26
N ALA A 107 7.23 7.80 1.59
CA ALA A 107 7.22 6.53 2.31
C ALA A 107 7.45 5.32 1.39
N LYS A 108 7.30 5.47 0.05
CA LYS A 108 7.44 4.36 -0.90
C LYS A 108 8.72 3.57 -0.71
N THR A 109 9.87 4.25 -0.76
CA THR A 109 11.19 3.61 -0.57
C THR A 109 11.32 2.93 0.79
N HIS A 110 10.68 3.47 1.83
CA HIS A 110 10.70 2.83 3.14
C HIS A 110 9.87 1.55 3.17
N ILE A 111 8.71 1.56 2.52
CA ILE A 111 7.87 0.36 2.38
C ILE A 111 8.66 -0.71 1.62
N GLU A 112 9.31 -0.36 0.52
CA GLU A 112 10.19 -1.28 -0.23
C GLU A 112 11.29 -1.90 0.66
N VAL A 113 11.91 -1.10 1.54
CA VAL A 113 12.87 -1.60 2.53
C VAL A 113 12.22 -2.57 3.52
N CYS A 114 11.01 -2.28 4.00
CA CYS A 114 10.30 -3.19 4.89
C CYS A 114 9.97 -4.52 4.19
N ILE A 115 9.58 -4.48 2.92
CA ILE A 115 9.35 -5.68 2.10
C ILE A 115 10.65 -6.46 1.91
N ALA A 116 11.76 -5.80 1.62
CA ALA A 116 13.07 -6.46 1.54
C ALA A 116 13.47 -7.12 2.85
N ASN A 117 13.13 -6.52 4.00
CA ASN A 117 13.35 -7.12 5.30
C ASN A 117 12.47 -8.37 5.50
N VAL A 118 11.20 -8.33 5.10
CA VAL A 118 10.34 -9.53 5.09
C VAL A 118 10.99 -10.64 4.26
N VAL A 119 11.45 -10.36 3.03
CA VAL A 119 12.10 -11.37 2.18
C VAL A 119 13.28 -12.01 2.90
N LYS A 120 14.15 -11.20 3.51
CA LYS A 120 15.31 -11.68 4.29
C LYS A 120 14.92 -12.61 5.43
N CYS A 121 13.81 -12.33 6.12
CA CYS A 121 13.34 -13.20 7.21
C CYS A 121 13.00 -14.62 6.72
N TYR A 122 12.60 -14.77 5.45
CA TYR A 122 12.15 -16.04 4.88
C TYR A 122 13.21 -16.73 4.00
N GLU A 123 14.41 -16.16 3.81
CA GLU A 123 15.47 -16.73 2.95
C GLU A 123 15.90 -18.16 3.33
N GLY A 124 15.80 -18.53 4.61
CA GLY A 124 16.19 -19.86 5.10
C GLY A 124 15.05 -20.88 5.20
N TYR A 125 13.83 -20.49 4.85
CA TYR A 125 12.64 -21.34 4.99
C TYR A 125 12.41 -22.19 3.73
N GLN A 126 11.75 -23.34 3.88
CA GLN A 126 11.32 -24.12 2.72
C GLN A 126 10.18 -23.40 1.99
N GLU A 127 10.08 -23.60 0.68
CA GLU A 127 9.06 -22.94 -0.15
C GLU A 127 7.64 -23.20 0.35
N GLU A 128 7.39 -24.41 0.86
CA GLU A 128 6.13 -24.86 1.44
C GLU A 128 5.70 -24.01 2.65
N ASP A 129 6.66 -23.51 3.43
CA ASP A 129 6.42 -22.63 4.58
C ASP A 129 6.23 -21.16 4.17
N CYS A 130 6.58 -20.82 2.92
CA CYS A 130 6.60 -19.46 2.38
C CYS A 130 5.40 -19.12 1.48
N VAL A 131 4.50 -20.07 1.22
CA VAL A 131 3.40 -19.93 0.24
C VAL A 131 2.63 -18.61 0.41
N TRP A 132 2.25 -18.25 1.64
CA TRP A 132 1.53 -17.01 1.88
C TRP A 132 2.37 -15.76 1.57
N VAL A 133 3.65 -15.77 1.94
CA VAL A 133 4.57 -14.64 1.71
C VAL A 133 4.81 -14.47 0.20
N ILE A 134 4.95 -15.56 -0.53
CA ILE A 134 5.06 -15.55 -2.00
C ILE A 134 3.83 -14.88 -2.61
N GLN A 135 2.62 -15.33 -2.24
CA GLN A 135 1.36 -14.73 -2.71
C GLN A 135 1.25 -13.24 -2.36
N PHE A 136 1.68 -12.87 -1.16
CA PHE A 136 1.74 -11.47 -0.73
C PHE A 136 2.66 -10.64 -1.62
N LEU A 137 3.88 -11.12 -1.91
CA LEU A 137 4.86 -10.43 -2.73
C LEU A 137 4.39 -10.29 -4.19
N GLU A 138 3.75 -11.32 -4.74
CA GLU A 138 3.17 -11.29 -6.08
C GLU A 138 2.08 -10.22 -6.18
N LEU A 139 1.12 -10.24 -5.26
CA LEU A 139 0.04 -9.25 -5.21
C LEU A 139 0.57 -7.84 -4.97
N PHE A 140 1.54 -7.68 -4.06
CA PHE A 140 2.19 -6.39 -3.81
C PHE A 140 2.87 -5.86 -5.07
N THR A 141 3.56 -6.71 -5.82
CA THR A 141 4.25 -6.34 -7.07
C THR A 141 3.26 -5.91 -8.14
N ILE A 142 2.17 -6.66 -8.32
CA ILE A 142 1.12 -6.33 -9.29
C ILE A 142 0.49 -4.97 -8.94
N ILE A 143 0.04 -4.80 -7.70
CA ILE A 143 -0.63 -3.57 -7.26
C ILE A 143 0.33 -2.38 -7.30
N SER A 144 1.58 -2.54 -6.86
CA SER A 144 2.57 -1.46 -6.90
C SER A 144 2.94 -1.06 -8.33
N THR A 145 2.97 -2.01 -9.26
CA THR A 145 3.14 -1.73 -10.70
C THR A 145 1.95 -0.95 -11.23
N ILE A 146 0.72 -1.36 -10.87
CA ILE A 146 -0.53 -0.68 -11.27
C ILE A 146 -0.56 0.78 -10.83
N TYR A 147 -0.15 1.05 -9.60
CA TYR A 147 -0.21 2.37 -9.01
C TYR A 147 1.07 3.20 -9.20
N SER A 148 2.05 2.69 -9.94
CA SER A 148 3.26 3.46 -10.24
C SER A 148 2.91 4.60 -11.20
N GLU A 149 3.16 5.86 -10.77
CA GLU A 149 2.79 7.10 -11.47
C GLU A 149 3.36 7.25 -12.90
N ASN A 150 4.18 6.30 -13.36
CA ASN A 150 4.83 6.29 -14.68
C ASN A 150 4.31 5.20 -15.62
N VAL A 151 3.18 4.54 -15.29
CA VAL A 151 2.56 3.55 -16.17
C VAL A 151 1.31 4.15 -16.80
N GLU A 152 1.37 4.41 -18.10
CA GLU A 152 0.19 4.79 -18.88
C GLU A 152 -0.56 3.53 -19.29
N TYR A 153 -1.85 3.47 -18.93
CA TYR A 153 -2.75 2.39 -19.30
C TYR A 153 -3.55 2.81 -20.52
N SER A 154 -3.26 2.18 -21.66
CA SER A 154 -4.01 2.41 -22.89
C SER A 154 -4.95 1.24 -23.13
N LEU A 155 -6.24 1.55 -23.34
CA LEU A 155 -7.20 0.59 -23.88
C LEU A 155 -7.06 0.60 -25.40
N VAL A 156 -6.63 -0.52 -25.96
CA VAL A 156 -6.53 -0.68 -27.41
C VAL A 156 -7.68 -1.57 -27.85
N ASN A 157 -8.54 -1.04 -28.72
CA ASN A 157 -9.54 -1.84 -29.41
C ASN A 157 -8.81 -2.71 -30.45
N MET A 158 -8.99 -4.02 -30.34
CA MET A 158 -8.35 -5.00 -31.24
C MET A 158 -9.23 -5.35 -32.45
N GLN A 159 -10.41 -4.71 -32.61
CA GLN A 159 -11.28 -4.89 -33.77
C GLN A 159 -10.75 -4.12 -34.97
N ASP A 160 -10.82 -4.75 -36.15
CA ASP A 160 -10.50 -4.08 -37.41
C ASP A 160 -11.47 -2.91 -37.65
N PRO A 161 -10.96 -1.75 -38.13
CA PRO A 161 -11.77 -0.53 -38.31
C PRO A 161 -12.93 -0.70 -39.32
N THR A 162 -12.99 -1.82 -40.04
CA THR A 162 -14.03 -2.15 -41.01
C THR A 162 -15.32 -2.71 -40.41
N GLU A 163 -15.36 -3.12 -39.14
CA GLU A 163 -16.55 -3.75 -38.52
C GLU A 163 -17.37 -2.82 -37.60
N SER A 164 -17.08 -1.52 -37.60
CA SER A 164 -17.68 -0.56 -36.65
C SER A 164 -19.02 0.01 -37.13
N GLN A 165 -20.09 -0.79 -37.15
CA GLN A 165 -21.46 -0.25 -37.32
C GLN A 165 -22.52 -0.70 -36.32
N HIS A 166 -22.22 -1.52 -35.30
CA HIS A 166 -23.22 -1.79 -34.26
C HIS A 166 -22.71 -1.67 -32.82
N LEU A 167 -23.45 -0.86 -32.07
CA LEU A 167 -23.29 -0.49 -30.67
C LEU A 167 -23.29 -1.71 -29.73
N ARG A 168 -22.14 -1.94 -29.10
CA ARG A 168 -21.97 -2.12 -27.64
C ARG A 168 -20.48 -2.04 -27.38
N ALA A 169 -20.05 -1.29 -26.37
CA ALA A 169 -18.67 -1.32 -25.92
C ALA A 169 -18.41 -2.72 -25.37
N ASP A 170 -17.98 -3.63 -26.24
CA ASP A 170 -17.59 -4.96 -25.87
C ASP A 170 -16.26 -4.83 -25.12
N VAL A 171 -16.34 -4.97 -23.80
CA VAL A 171 -15.18 -4.87 -22.91
C VAL A 171 -14.17 -5.97 -23.27
N GLU A 172 -14.63 -7.10 -23.85
CA GLU A 172 -13.77 -8.21 -24.28
C GLU A 172 -12.94 -7.88 -25.55
N ALA A 173 -13.37 -6.90 -26.35
CA ALA A 173 -12.64 -6.45 -27.54
C ALA A 173 -11.46 -5.52 -27.23
N HIS A 174 -11.35 -5.05 -25.98
CA HIS A 174 -10.31 -4.13 -25.55
C HIS A 174 -9.23 -4.88 -24.78
N ARG A 175 -7.97 -4.70 -25.18
CA ARG A 175 -6.82 -5.16 -24.39
C ARG A 175 -6.19 -4.00 -23.65
N ILE A 176 -5.83 -4.24 -22.39
CA ILE A 176 -5.12 -3.28 -21.55
C ILE A 176 -3.63 -3.42 -21.83
N PHE A 177 -2.99 -2.32 -22.25
CA PHE A 177 -1.54 -2.23 -22.39
C PHE A 177 -0.97 -1.28 -21.36
N SER A 178 0.12 -1.68 -20.71
CA SER A 178 0.87 -0.87 -19.77
C SER A 178 2.20 -0.43 -20.38
N LEU A 179 2.44 0.87 -20.51
CA LEU A 179 3.71 1.43 -20.96
C LEU A 179 4.42 2.15 -19.82
N GLN A 180 5.64 1.71 -19.50
CA GLN A 180 6.47 2.36 -18.49
C GLN A 180 7.26 3.52 -19.13
N ARG A 181 6.98 4.77 -18.73
CA ARG A 181 7.75 5.93 -19.21
C ARG A 181 9.15 5.90 -18.61
N TYR A 182 10.16 5.71 -19.46
CA TYR A 182 11.54 6.09 -19.13
C TYR A 182 11.66 7.61 -19.18
N VAL A 183 11.76 8.26 -18.02
CA VAL A 183 12.14 9.68 -17.97
C VAL A 183 13.65 9.75 -18.18
N ALA A 184 14.06 10.09 -19.41
CA ALA A 184 15.44 10.48 -19.65
C ALA A 184 15.76 11.72 -18.80
N SER A 185 16.58 11.55 -17.78
CA SER A 185 17.12 12.64 -16.97
C SER A 185 17.90 13.58 -17.88
N ARG A 186 17.30 14.72 -18.25
CA ARG A 186 18.04 15.84 -18.84
C ARG A 186 18.93 16.43 -17.75
N LEU A 187 20.22 16.09 -17.80
CA LEU A 187 21.29 16.83 -17.15
C LEU A 187 21.16 18.32 -17.55
N ARG A 188 20.99 19.19 -16.55
CA ARG A 188 21.35 20.60 -16.60
C ARG A 188 21.95 20.99 -15.26
#